data_AF-A0A6P0NNA6-F1
#
_entry.id   AF-A0A6P0NNA6-F1
#
_cell.length_a   1.000
_cell.length_b   1.000
_cell.length_c   1.000
_cell.angle_alpha   90.00
_cell.angle_beta   90.00
_cell.angle_gamma   90.00
#
_symmetry.space_group_name_H-M   'P 1'
#
loop_
_entity.id
_entity.type
_entity.pdbx_description
1 polymer ?
#
loop_
_entity_poly.entity_id
_entity_poly.type
_entity_poly.pdbx_seq_one_letter_code
_entity_poly.pdbx_strand_id
1 'polypeptide(L)'
;MDREKVYDDFLKAEAGFNSYKLAFLDKGIKNSPYQNQVENYPEHLTMLPSLAIPGAKTFPNVGELPDIDEQALSFIHPDIKEACICLVGTAGGPFKSRWLGRNSLDKCQYWSSTKIIAILNVICSINGDINKCKICGDGNFLDFNEVVEDIFTYGNKIGSSNALAAMFKCFQIYVDLESWLKEITGNNHTEFQGLYGEEPFIFSPQITQDDRVLLSAVSESKKRVEQPGENTVATYDLTRIMSMVSCYYHLPESAKLPGMSWENLQPFIRNAGKDTARYVDVALEKLGIQDSIKYPVILSKLGFGYSSSRKRTELTYTCFTQFEYQQKIRSMAMTLRAARALGDFDREAVEIDARMAAEVTEILRRLVTDELE
;
A
#
# COMPACT_ATOMS: atom_id res chain seq x y z
N MET A 1 10.90 -12.94 -21.86
CA MET A 1 11.87 -12.90 -20.75
C MET A 1 11.77 -14.24 -20.02
N ASP A 2 12.90 -14.86 -19.69
CA ASP A 2 12.92 -16.11 -18.95
C ASP A 2 12.67 -15.83 -17.45
N ARG A 3 11.53 -16.29 -16.93
CA ARG A 3 11.07 -15.98 -15.57
C ARG A 3 11.90 -16.67 -14.50
N GLU A 4 12.30 -17.92 -14.73
CA GLU A 4 13.13 -18.65 -13.77
C GLU A 4 14.52 -18.03 -13.71
N LYS A 5 15.08 -17.65 -14.86
CA LYS A 5 16.35 -16.90 -14.87
C LYS A 5 16.27 -15.58 -14.10
N VAL A 6 15.17 -14.83 -14.23
CA VAL A 6 14.97 -13.57 -13.48
C VAL A 6 14.90 -13.83 -11.98
N TYR A 7 14.17 -14.87 -11.56
CA TYR A 7 14.12 -15.28 -10.16
C TYR A 7 15.51 -15.70 -9.64
N ASP A 8 16.24 -16.54 -10.38
CA ASP A 8 17.59 -16.98 -10.00
C ASP A 8 18.58 -15.81 -9.89
N ASP A 9 18.47 -14.82 -10.78
CA ASP A 9 19.29 -13.61 -10.72
C ASP A 9 18.99 -12.80 -9.45
N PHE A 10 17.71 -12.65 -9.08
CA PHE A 10 17.33 -11.98 -7.83
C PHE A 10 17.69 -12.78 -6.58
N LEU A 11 17.55 -14.11 -6.62
CA LEU A 11 17.96 -14.96 -5.51
C LEU A 11 19.48 -14.92 -5.29
N LYS A 12 20.28 -14.77 -6.36
CA LYS A 12 21.72 -14.52 -6.23
C LYS A 12 22.02 -13.14 -5.62
N ALA A 13 21.20 -12.14 -5.87
CA ALA A 13 21.36 -10.80 -5.27
C ALA A 13 21.08 -10.79 -3.76
N GLU A 14 20.32 -11.77 -3.24
CA GLU A 14 20.14 -12.02 -1.80
C GLU A 14 21.36 -12.64 -1.12
N ALA A 15 22.47 -12.88 -1.84
CA ALA A 15 23.67 -13.43 -1.23
C ALA A 15 24.20 -12.51 -0.11
N GLY A 16 24.18 -13.02 1.13
CA GLY A 16 24.59 -12.28 2.33
C GLY A 16 23.46 -11.57 3.08
N PHE A 17 22.23 -11.67 2.58
CA PHE A 17 20.99 -11.21 3.24
C PHE A 17 20.32 -12.35 4.02
N ASN A 18 19.36 -12.01 4.88
CA ASN A 18 18.64 -12.96 5.74
C ASN A 18 17.30 -12.36 6.22
N SER A 19 16.62 -13.02 7.15
CA SER A 19 15.31 -12.57 7.64
C SER A 19 15.30 -11.21 8.37
N TYR A 20 16.46 -10.70 8.79
CA TYR A 20 16.58 -9.40 9.45
C TYR A 20 16.87 -8.24 8.50
N LYS A 21 17.35 -8.56 7.29
CA LYS A 21 17.66 -7.58 6.26
C LYS A 21 17.62 -8.26 4.91
N LEU A 22 16.73 -7.80 4.05
CA LEU A 22 16.43 -8.33 2.73
C LEU A 22 16.92 -7.38 1.62
N ALA A 23 17.29 -7.91 0.45
CA ALA A 23 17.96 -7.11 -0.58
C ALA A 23 17.03 -6.06 -1.22
N PHE A 24 15.75 -6.39 -1.40
CA PHE A 24 14.80 -5.57 -2.14
C PHE A 24 13.78 -4.90 -1.22
N LEU A 25 13.27 -5.63 -0.22
CA LEU A 25 12.34 -5.11 0.78
C LEU A 25 12.97 -4.00 1.64
N ASP A 26 14.24 -4.16 2.03
CA ASP A 26 14.97 -3.18 2.86
C ASP A 26 15.90 -2.27 2.05
N LYS A 27 15.73 -2.21 0.71
CA LYS A 27 16.58 -1.39 -0.16
C LYS A 27 16.52 0.09 0.25
N GLY A 28 15.34 0.60 0.64
CA GLY A 28 15.18 1.96 1.15
C GLY A 28 15.14 3.03 0.07
N ILE A 29 14.38 4.10 0.32
CA ILE A 29 14.23 5.24 -0.61
C ILE A 29 15.57 5.89 -0.99
N LYS A 30 16.55 5.93 -0.08
CA LYS A 30 17.88 6.54 -0.32
C LYS A 30 18.65 5.86 -1.46
N ASN A 31 18.34 4.61 -1.76
CA ASN A 31 18.95 3.83 -2.84
C ASN A 31 18.08 3.78 -4.10
N SER A 32 17.01 4.57 -4.15
CA SER A 32 16.17 4.70 -5.34
C SER A 32 16.74 5.73 -6.32
N PRO A 33 16.75 5.44 -7.63
CA PRO A 33 17.02 6.45 -8.65
C PRO A 33 15.96 7.56 -8.67
N TYR A 34 14.78 7.31 -8.10
CA TYR A 34 13.63 8.22 -8.13
C TYR A 34 13.43 9.00 -6.83
N GLN A 35 14.37 8.93 -5.87
CA GLN A 35 14.20 9.57 -4.55
C GLN A 35 13.93 11.08 -4.64
N ASN A 36 14.60 11.76 -5.58
CA ASN A 36 14.44 13.21 -5.79
C ASN A 36 13.13 13.59 -6.50
N GLN A 37 12.34 12.60 -6.93
CA GLN A 37 11.05 12.82 -7.61
C GLN A 37 9.87 12.75 -6.63
N VAL A 38 10.06 12.25 -5.41
CA VAL A 38 8.98 12.02 -4.43
C VAL A 38 8.16 13.28 -4.16
N GLU A 39 8.83 14.44 -4.06
CA GLU A 39 8.16 15.72 -3.82
C GLU A 39 7.22 16.13 -4.97
N ASN A 40 7.50 15.66 -6.19
CA ASN A 40 6.72 15.93 -7.40
C ASN A 40 5.63 14.87 -7.66
N TYR A 41 5.55 13.80 -6.85
CA TYR A 41 4.55 12.74 -7.06
C TYR A 41 3.11 13.26 -7.12
N PRO A 42 2.67 14.21 -6.27
CA PRO A 42 1.34 14.80 -6.42
C PRO A 42 1.13 15.44 -7.80
N GLU A 43 2.10 16.20 -8.32
CA GLU A 43 2.00 16.82 -9.64
C GLU A 43 1.94 15.76 -10.76
N HIS A 44 2.81 14.74 -10.71
CA HIS A 44 2.82 13.65 -11.67
C HIS A 44 1.48 12.88 -11.69
N LEU A 45 0.83 12.70 -10.53
CA LEU A 45 -0.47 12.03 -10.43
C LEU A 45 -1.63 12.83 -11.03
N THR A 46 -1.42 14.09 -11.43
CA THR A 46 -2.39 14.85 -12.23
C THR A 46 -2.33 14.53 -13.72
N MET A 47 -1.28 13.82 -14.16
CA MET A 47 -1.16 13.35 -15.54
C MET A 47 -2.15 12.21 -15.79
N LEU A 48 -2.95 12.36 -16.85
CA LEU A 48 -4.03 11.44 -17.17
C LEU A 48 -3.50 10.10 -17.70
N PRO A 49 -3.71 8.97 -17.00
CA PRO A 49 -3.29 7.66 -17.46
C PRO A 49 -4.09 7.17 -18.67
N SER A 50 -3.41 6.43 -19.55
CA SER A 50 -4.05 5.78 -20.69
C SER A 50 -4.45 4.36 -20.33
N LEU A 51 -5.70 3.99 -20.63
CA LEU A 51 -6.18 2.62 -20.50
C LEU A 51 -7.02 2.27 -21.73
N ALA A 52 -6.42 1.63 -22.72
CA ALA A 52 -7.04 1.33 -24.00
C ALA A 52 -7.66 -0.08 -24.07
N ILE A 53 -8.20 -0.57 -22.95
CA ILE A 53 -8.78 -1.92 -22.86
C ILE A 53 -10.23 -1.93 -23.38
N PRO A 54 -10.54 -2.73 -24.42
CA PRO A 54 -11.92 -2.94 -24.86
C PRO A 54 -12.79 -3.48 -23.73
N GLY A 55 -13.92 -2.82 -23.46
CA GLY A 55 -14.87 -3.26 -22.44
C GLY A 55 -14.52 -2.90 -20.98
N ALA A 56 -13.40 -2.20 -20.73
CA ALA A 56 -13.09 -1.70 -19.38
C ALA A 56 -14.24 -0.84 -18.85
N LYS A 57 -14.62 -1.11 -17.59
CA LYS A 57 -15.74 -0.48 -16.91
C LYS A 57 -15.29 0.82 -16.26
N THR A 58 -16.25 1.70 -15.98
CA THR A 58 -16.01 2.88 -15.14
C THR A 58 -15.43 2.42 -13.80
N PHE A 59 -14.52 3.21 -13.24
CA PHE A 59 -14.01 2.97 -11.90
C PHE A 59 -15.18 2.93 -10.89
N PRO A 60 -15.29 1.90 -10.03
CA PRO A 60 -16.49 1.68 -9.24
C PRO A 60 -16.66 2.75 -8.16
N ASN A 61 -17.91 3.04 -7.76
CA ASN A 61 -18.18 3.99 -6.70
C ASN A 61 -17.72 3.46 -5.33
N VAL A 62 -17.65 4.34 -4.34
CA VAL A 62 -17.48 3.96 -2.94
C VAL A 62 -18.54 2.91 -2.57
N GLY A 63 -18.10 1.80 -1.95
CA GLY A 63 -18.98 0.71 -1.53
C GLY A 63 -19.37 -0.28 -2.63
N GLU A 64 -18.98 -0.05 -3.88
CA GLU A 64 -19.22 -0.99 -4.98
C GLU A 64 -18.01 -1.92 -5.17
N LEU A 65 -18.27 -3.23 -5.08
CA LEU A 65 -17.30 -4.26 -5.44
C LEU A 65 -17.26 -4.38 -6.98
N PRO A 66 -16.09 -4.22 -7.64
CA PRO A 66 -15.95 -4.42 -9.07
C PRO A 66 -16.04 -5.89 -9.45
N ASP A 67 -16.25 -6.15 -10.74
CA ASP A 67 -16.01 -7.46 -11.33
C ASP A 67 -14.50 -7.71 -11.41
N ILE A 68 -14.02 -8.75 -10.73
CA ILE A 68 -12.60 -9.11 -10.64
C ILE A 68 -12.37 -10.42 -11.40
N ASP A 69 -11.50 -10.39 -12.40
CA ASP A 69 -11.09 -11.59 -13.13
C ASP A 69 -10.08 -12.41 -12.30
N GLU A 70 -10.58 -13.35 -11.50
CA GLU A 70 -9.80 -14.22 -10.61
C GLU A 70 -8.85 -15.21 -11.32
N GLN A 71 -8.91 -15.30 -12.65
CA GLN A 71 -8.04 -16.19 -13.43
C GLN A 71 -6.95 -15.43 -14.21
N ALA A 72 -7.09 -14.11 -14.35
CA ALA A 72 -6.16 -13.26 -15.09
C ALA A 72 -4.72 -13.30 -14.54
N LEU A 73 -4.55 -13.57 -13.24
CA LEU A 73 -3.23 -13.66 -12.61
C LEU A 73 -2.71 -15.09 -12.49
N SER A 74 -3.25 -16.04 -13.25
CA SER A 74 -2.78 -17.44 -13.29
C SER A 74 -1.31 -17.58 -13.70
N PHE A 75 -0.75 -16.61 -14.42
CA PHE A 75 0.66 -16.61 -14.78
C PHE A 75 1.60 -16.43 -13.57
N ILE A 76 1.20 -15.75 -12.50
CA ILE A 76 2.07 -15.46 -11.34
C ILE A 76 2.50 -16.76 -10.65
N HIS A 77 3.73 -16.84 -10.13
CA HIS A 77 4.19 -18.04 -9.44
C HIS A 77 3.30 -18.43 -8.23
N PRO A 78 3.09 -19.73 -7.94
CA PRO A 78 2.23 -20.18 -6.83
C PRO A 78 2.65 -19.76 -5.42
N ASP A 79 3.86 -19.25 -5.24
CA ASP A 79 4.30 -18.67 -3.95
C ASP A 79 3.60 -17.34 -3.64
N ILE A 80 3.10 -16.64 -4.66
CA ILE A 80 2.14 -15.55 -4.48
C ILE A 80 0.75 -16.19 -4.34
N LYS A 81 0.29 -16.25 -3.09
CA LYS A 81 -0.92 -16.96 -2.70
C LYS A 81 -2.18 -16.15 -3.03
N GLU A 82 -2.13 -14.85 -2.78
CA GLU A 82 -3.21 -13.91 -3.07
C GLU A 82 -2.64 -12.70 -3.80
N ALA A 83 -3.36 -12.22 -4.80
CA ALA A 83 -2.98 -11.07 -5.60
C ALA A 83 -4.22 -10.32 -6.11
N CYS A 84 -4.11 -9.00 -6.18
CA CYS A 84 -5.07 -8.16 -6.89
C CYS A 84 -4.31 -7.07 -7.64
N ILE A 85 -4.72 -6.78 -8.87
CA ILE A 85 -4.19 -5.69 -9.70
C ILE A 85 -5.36 -4.88 -10.23
N CYS A 86 -5.25 -3.55 -10.13
CA CYS A 86 -6.17 -2.60 -10.74
C CYS A 86 -5.41 -1.79 -11.80
N LEU A 87 -5.73 -2.03 -13.06
CA LEU A 87 -5.30 -1.17 -14.16
C LEU A 87 -6.26 0.01 -14.25
N VAL A 88 -5.74 1.23 -14.40
CA VAL A 88 -6.53 2.46 -14.36
C VAL A 88 -6.13 3.42 -15.47
N GLY A 89 -7.09 4.25 -15.91
CA GLY A 89 -6.87 5.28 -16.91
C GLY A 89 -8.12 5.58 -17.73
N THR A 90 -7.95 6.21 -18.90
CA THR A 90 -9.07 6.52 -19.81
C THR A 90 -8.82 6.03 -21.23
N ALA A 91 -9.92 5.84 -21.96
CA ALA A 91 -9.98 5.61 -23.40
C ALA A 91 -10.75 6.73 -24.12
N GLY A 92 -10.58 7.99 -23.68
CA GLY A 92 -11.31 9.14 -24.23
C GLY A 92 -12.72 9.35 -23.66
N GLY A 93 -12.97 8.86 -22.44
CA GLY A 93 -14.26 8.95 -21.75
C GLY A 93 -14.09 8.97 -20.23
N PRO A 94 -15.10 8.51 -19.45
CA PRO A 94 -15.00 8.40 -17.99
C PRO A 94 -13.76 7.63 -17.56
N PHE A 95 -13.28 7.89 -16.34
CA PHE A 95 -12.16 7.14 -15.77
C PHE A 95 -12.54 5.66 -15.59
N LYS A 96 -11.70 4.77 -16.11
CA LYS A 96 -11.96 3.32 -16.21
C LYS A 96 -11.02 2.52 -15.34
N SER A 97 -11.43 1.29 -15.06
CA SER A 97 -10.59 0.29 -14.42
C SER A 97 -10.80 -1.12 -14.96
N ARG A 98 -9.77 -1.95 -14.83
CA ARG A 98 -9.83 -3.41 -14.98
C ARG A 98 -9.21 -4.05 -13.74
N TRP A 99 -9.91 -5.00 -13.14
CA TRP A 99 -9.50 -5.68 -11.91
C TRP A 99 -9.14 -7.13 -12.21
N LEU A 100 -7.93 -7.51 -11.82
CA LEU A 100 -7.37 -8.84 -12.02
C LEU A 100 -7.09 -9.44 -10.65
N GLY A 101 -7.43 -10.70 -10.46
CA GLY A 101 -7.36 -11.38 -9.17
C GLY A 101 -6.64 -12.71 -9.22
N ARG A 102 -6.18 -13.11 -8.04
CA ARG A 102 -5.95 -14.49 -7.62
C ARG A 102 -6.31 -14.55 -6.14
N ASN A 103 -7.36 -15.29 -5.80
CA ASN A 103 -7.87 -15.37 -4.43
C ASN A 103 -8.05 -13.97 -3.84
N SER A 104 -8.54 -13.01 -4.66
CA SER A 104 -8.33 -11.59 -4.36
C SER A 104 -9.15 -11.10 -3.17
N LEU A 105 -10.26 -11.79 -2.90
CA LEU A 105 -11.19 -11.57 -1.81
C LEU A 105 -10.92 -12.45 -0.57
N ASP A 106 -9.90 -13.31 -0.61
CA ASP A 106 -9.56 -14.17 0.53
C ASP A 106 -9.02 -13.33 1.70
N LYS A 107 -9.63 -13.55 2.86
CA LYS A 107 -9.31 -12.87 4.10
C LYS A 107 -8.00 -13.40 4.69
N CYS A 108 -6.97 -12.56 4.73
CA CYS A 108 -5.62 -12.91 5.20
C CYS A 108 -5.00 -11.79 6.06
N GLN A 109 -3.95 -12.13 6.81
CA GLN A 109 -3.09 -11.13 7.46
C GLN A 109 -2.21 -10.44 6.42
N TYR A 110 -2.21 -9.09 6.44
CA TYR A 110 -1.37 -8.27 5.57
C TYR A 110 -0.35 -7.41 6.34
N TRP A 111 -0.09 -7.78 7.59
CA TRP A 111 0.97 -7.18 8.42
C TRP A 111 0.93 -5.64 8.35
N SER A 112 2.09 -5.02 8.15
CA SER A 112 2.24 -3.57 8.07
C SER A 112 1.62 -2.92 6.82
N SER A 113 1.27 -3.68 5.78
CA SER A 113 0.60 -3.11 4.59
C SER A 113 -0.75 -2.50 4.94
N THR A 114 -1.42 -2.98 5.99
CA THR A 114 -2.72 -2.45 6.44
C THR A 114 -2.63 -1.15 7.24
N LYS A 115 -1.42 -0.67 7.60
CA LYS A 115 -1.25 0.55 8.41
C LYS A 115 -1.74 1.82 7.70
N ILE A 116 -1.80 1.81 6.37
CA ILE A 116 -2.33 2.92 5.57
C ILE A 116 -3.80 3.22 5.89
N ILE A 117 -4.57 2.22 6.33
CA ILE A 117 -6.03 2.32 6.49
C ILE A 117 -6.39 3.32 7.58
N ALA A 118 -5.80 3.16 8.78
CA ALA A 118 -6.09 4.04 9.91
C ALA A 118 -5.57 5.47 9.67
N ILE A 119 -4.41 5.60 8.99
CA ILE A 119 -3.85 6.91 8.62
C ILE A 119 -4.82 7.66 7.68
N LEU A 120 -5.28 6.99 6.63
CA LEU A 120 -6.22 7.59 5.66
C LEU A 120 -7.56 7.91 6.29
N ASN A 121 -8.09 7.04 7.16
CA ASN A 121 -9.32 7.32 7.90
C ASN A 121 -9.21 8.61 8.74
N VAL A 122 -8.08 8.80 9.42
CA VAL A 122 -7.81 10.03 10.18
C VAL A 122 -7.76 11.25 9.26
N ILE A 123 -7.05 11.17 8.13
CA ILE A 123 -6.98 12.28 7.17
C ILE A 123 -8.39 12.63 6.64
N CYS A 124 -9.20 11.64 6.29
CA CYS A 124 -10.60 11.81 5.88
C CYS A 124 -11.49 12.45 6.96
N SER A 125 -11.13 12.28 8.24
CA SER A 125 -11.91 12.76 9.39
C SER A 125 -11.53 14.17 9.83
N ILE A 126 -10.41 14.71 9.33
CA ILE A 126 -9.90 16.02 9.74
C ILE A 126 -10.52 17.12 8.88
N ASN A 127 -11.14 18.10 9.55
CA ASN A 127 -11.56 19.36 8.93
C ASN A 127 -10.51 20.46 9.20
N GLY A 128 -9.36 20.33 8.55
CA GLY A 128 -8.19 21.21 8.71
C GLY A 128 -7.10 20.91 7.67
N ASP A 129 -5.99 21.64 7.74
CA ASP A 129 -4.83 21.47 6.86
C ASP A 129 -3.84 20.49 7.49
N ILE A 130 -3.69 19.31 6.89
CA ILE A 130 -2.85 18.24 7.44
C ILE A 130 -1.37 18.63 7.52
N ASN A 131 -0.91 19.60 6.71
CA ASN A 131 0.46 20.10 6.73
C ASN A 131 0.79 20.89 8.01
N LYS A 132 -0.25 21.36 8.72
CA LYS A 132 -0.11 22.14 9.95
C LYS A 132 -0.53 21.35 11.19
N CYS A 133 -0.95 20.10 11.01
CA CYS A 133 -1.46 19.27 12.08
C CYS A 133 -0.33 18.72 12.96
N LYS A 134 -0.56 18.73 14.27
CA LYS A 134 0.31 18.13 15.29
C LYS A 134 -0.43 17.05 16.05
N ILE A 135 0.27 16.00 16.45
CA ILE A 135 -0.26 14.96 17.34
C ILE A 135 0.26 15.22 18.75
N CYS A 136 -0.65 15.43 19.69
CA CYS A 136 -0.37 15.79 21.08
C CYS A 136 -0.88 14.71 22.03
N GLY A 137 -0.18 14.50 23.15
CA GLY A 137 -0.63 13.64 24.25
C GLY A 137 0.54 13.00 24.99
N ASP A 138 0.32 12.62 26.25
CA ASP A 138 1.33 12.00 27.12
C ASP A 138 2.66 12.80 27.20
N GLY A 139 2.56 14.14 27.14
CA GLY A 139 3.71 15.06 27.15
C GLY A 139 4.42 15.24 25.80
N ASN A 140 3.97 14.58 24.74
CA ASN A 140 4.52 14.67 23.40
C ASN A 140 3.80 15.70 22.52
N PHE A 141 4.54 16.28 21.59
CA PHE A 141 4.06 17.21 20.57
C PHE A 141 4.79 16.91 19.24
N LEU A 142 4.13 16.17 18.35
CA LEU A 142 4.74 15.57 17.16
C LEU A 142 4.16 16.16 15.89
N ASP A 143 4.97 16.31 14.84
CA ASP A 143 4.44 16.62 13.52
C ASP A 143 3.69 15.42 12.92
N PHE A 144 2.47 15.66 12.41
CA PHE A 144 1.66 14.59 11.82
C PHE A 144 2.41 13.88 10.68
N ASN A 145 3.07 14.64 9.80
CA ASN A 145 3.71 14.09 8.62
C ASN A 145 5.02 13.37 8.96
N GLU A 146 5.74 13.82 9.98
CA GLU A 146 6.92 13.10 10.49
C GLU A 146 6.54 11.74 11.09
N VAL A 147 5.42 11.67 11.84
CA VAL A 147 4.90 10.40 12.36
C VAL A 147 4.53 9.44 11.23
N VAL A 148 3.83 9.93 10.20
CA VAL A 148 3.48 9.11 9.03
C VAL A 148 4.74 8.68 8.29
N GLU A 149 5.72 9.56 8.07
CA GLU A 149 7.01 9.21 7.45
C GLU A 149 7.71 8.08 8.22
N ASP A 150 7.73 8.13 9.55
CA ASP A 150 8.41 7.12 10.39
C ASP A 150 7.73 5.73 10.27
N ILE A 151 6.41 5.69 10.08
CA ILE A 151 5.65 4.45 9.83
C ILE A 151 6.04 3.82 8.48
N PHE A 152 6.23 4.63 7.43
CA PHE A 152 6.58 4.15 6.08
C PHE A 152 8.06 3.78 5.95
N THR A 153 8.94 4.60 6.50
CA THR A 153 10.40 4.44 6.36
C THR A 153 11.00 3.46 7.36
N TYR A 154 10.24 3.05 8.39
CA TYR A 154 10.74 2.28 9.52
C TYR A 154 11.95 2.96 10.19
N GLY A 155 11.98 4.30 10.17
CA GLY A 155 13.09 5.09 10.69
C GLY A 155 13.29 4.95 12.20
N ASN A 156 12.21 4.62 12.93
CA ASN A 156 12.16 4.52 14.39
C ASN A 156 12.72 5.78 15.07
N LYS A 157 12.46 6.96 14.48
CA LYS A 157 12.89 8.26 14.99
C LYS A 157 11.98 8.73 16.14
N ILE A 158 10.70 8.40 16.07
CA ILE A 158 9.67 8.78 17.04
C ILE A 158 9.28 7.55 17.86
N GLY A 159 8.94 6.46 17.18
CA GLY A 159 8.54 5.20 17.82
C GLY A 159 8.45 4.08 16.80
N SER A 160 8.13 2.87 17.26
CA SER A 160 8.01 1.73 16.35
C SER A 160 6.87 1.98 15.35
N SER A 161 7.03 1.50 14.11
CA SER A 161 5.98 1.57 13.09
C SER A 161 4.66 0.92 13.57
N ASN A 162 4.72 -0.07 14.47
CA ASN A 162 3.54 -0.70 15.05
C ASN A 162 2.84 0.21 16.07
N ALA A 163 3.58 0.75 17.05
CA ALA A 163 3.02 1.60 18.09
C ALA A 163 2.46 2.92 17.52
N LEU A 164 3.13 3.50 16.53
CA LEU A 164 2.64 4.69 15.83
C LEU A 164 1.37 4.38 15.02
N ALA A 165 1.30 3.25 14.31
CA ALA A 165 0.09 2.86 13.59
C ALA A 165 -1.07 2.46 14.53
N ALA A 166 -0.76 1.86 15.68
CA ALA A 166 -1.71 1.60 16.75
C ALA A 166 -2.33 2.90 17.30
N MET A 167 -1.52 3.95 17.46
CA MET A 167 -1.98 5.29 17.85
C MET A 167 -2.99 5.88 16.86
N PHE A 168 -2.80 5.70 15.55
CA PHE A 168 -3.79 6.16 14.57
C PHE A 168 -5.16 5.48 14.73
N LYS A 169 -5.19 4.24 15.21
CA LYS A 169 -6.46 3.55 15.48
C LYS A 169 -7.21 4.11 16.70
N CYS A 170 -6.57 4.91 17.56
CA CYS A 170 -7.23 5.48 18.74
C CYS A 170 -8.25 6.59 18.40
N PHE A 171 -8.23 7.13 17.18
CA PHE A 171 -9.14 8.19 16.76
C PHE A 171 -10.52 7.72 16.31
N GLN A 172 -10.75 6.41 16.26
CA GLN A 172 -12.04 5.81 15.93
C GLN A 172 -12.32 4.63 16.85
N ILE A 173 -13.60 4.29 17.00
CA ILE A 173 -13.99 3.02 17.60
C ILE A 173 -13.59 1.92 16.61
N TYR A 174 -13.00 0.82 17.07
CA TYR A 174 -12.42 -0.18 16.15
C TYR A 174 -13.47 -0.81 15.22
N VAL A 175 -14.70 -1.03 15.70
CA VAL A 175 -15.80 -1.53 14.87
C VAL A 175 -16.25 -0.50 13.82
N ASP A 176 -16.18 0.79 14.13
CA ASP A 176 -16.52 1.86 13.20
C ASP A 176 -15.41 2.03 12.16
N LEU A 177 -14.14 1.89 12.53
CA LEU A 177 -13.02 1.89 11.60
C LEU A 177 -13.08 0.70 10.62
N GLU A 178 -13.46 -0.48 11.11
CA GLU A 178 -13.73 -1.64 10.26
C GLU A 178 -14.94 -1.41 9.35
N SER A 179 -16.03 -0.85 9.89
CA SER A 179 -17.23 -0.53 9.10
C SER A 179 -16.91 0.47 8.00
N TRP A 180 -16.14 1.51 8.30
CA TRP A 180 -15.64 2.47 7.31
C TRP A 180 -14.84 1.78 6.20
N LEU A 181 -13.96 0.82 6.55
CA LEU A 181 -13.22 0.05 5.54
C LEU A 181 -14.14 -0.76 4.62
N LYS A 182 -15.16 -1.41 5.19
CA LYS A 182 -16.18 -2.15 4.44
C LYS A 182 -16.98 -1.22 3.53
N GLU A 183 -17.36 -0.05 4.03
CA GLU A 183 -18.11 0.98 3.30
C GLU A 183 -17.32 1.55 2.12
N ILE A 184 -16.02 1.83 2.26
CA ILE A 184 -15.26 2.39 1.13
C ILE A 184 -14.89 1.36 0.06
N THR A 185 -14.75 0.09 0.45
CA THR A 185 -14.33 -0.99 -0.45
C THR A 185 -15.49 -1.77 -1.06
N GLY A 186 -16.64 -1.84 -0.38
CA GLY A 186 -17.75 -2.74 -0.71
C GLY A 186 -17.52 -4.19 -0.26
N ASN A 187 -16.39 -4.51 0.37
CA ASN A 187 -16.08 -5.85 0.83
C ASN A 187 -16.47 -6.04 2.30
N ASN A 188 -17.60 -6.70 2.53
CA ASN A 188 -18.17 -6.89 3.87
C ASN A 188 -17.49 -8.01 4.70
N HIS A 189 -16.51 -8.72 4.15
CA HIS A 189 -15.91 -9.89 4.80
C HIS A 189 -14.66 -9.58 5.64
N THR A 190 -14.18 -8.35 5.61
CA THR A 190 -12.93 -7.94 6.26
C THR A 190 -13.06 -7.74 7.77
N GLU A 191 -11.96 -7.99 8.50
CA GLU A 191 -11.83 -7.69 9.93
C GLU A 191 -10.62 -6.77 10.16
N PHE A 192 -10.82 -5.65 10.86
CA PHE A 192 -9.77 -4.63 11.00
C PHE A 192 -9.70 -3.98 12.38
N GLN A 193 -9.67 -4.82 13.41
CA GLN A 193 -9.73 -4.42 14.81
C GLN A 193 -8.45 -4.75 15.60
N GLY A 194 -7.36 -5.20 14.96
CA GLY A 194 -6.09 -5.55 15.62
C GLY A 194 -5.11 -4.38 15.84
N LEU A 195 -4.12 -4.55 16.74
CA LEU A 195 -3.14 -3.53 17.18
C LEU A 195 -1.73 -3.62 16.59
N TYR A 196 -1.47 -4.52 15.66
CA TYR A 196 -0.11 -4.75 15.17
C TYR A 196 0.87 -5.28 16.25
N GLY A 197 0.34 -5.83 17.35
CA GLY A 197 1.13 -6.48 18.40
C GLY A 197 1.82 -5.54 19.40
N GLU A 198 1.56 -4.24 19.35
CA GLU A 198 2.11 -3.24 20.26
C GLU A 198 1.05 -2.26 20.76
N GLU A 199 1.25 -1.70 21.95
CA GLU A 199 0.38 -0.64 22.47
C GLU A 199 0.56 0.67 21.65
N PRO A 200 -0.48 1.52 21.59
CA PRO A 200 -0.37 2.85 21.00
C PRO A 200 0.78 3.67 21.59
N PHE A 201 1.53 4.37 20.74
CA PHE A 201 2.62 5.24 21.19
C PHE A 201 2.16 6.36 22.13
N ILE A 202 1.01 6.97 21.82
CA ILE A 202 0.26 7.86 22.72
C ILE A 202 -1.11 7.22 22.88
N PHE A 203 -1.60 7.07 24.12
CA PHE A 203 -2.84 6.33 24.38
C PHE A 203 -4.10 7.19 24.22
N SER A 204 -3.99 8.49 24.46
CA SER A 204 -5.07 9.47 24.28
C SER A 204 -4.64 10.62 23.37
N PRO A 205 -4.28 10.33 22.11
CA PRO A 205 -3.77 11.36 21.21
C PRO A 205 -4.87 12.37 20.85
N GLN A 206 -4.44 13.60 20.60
CA GLN A 206 -5.23 14.66 19.99
C GLN A 206 -4.52 15.16 18.74
N ILE A 207 -5.28 15.44 17.69
CA ILE A 207 -4.77 16.16 16.52
C ILE A 207 -5.15 17.61 16.68
N THR A 208 -4.17 18.49 16.63
CA THR A 208 -4.35 19.94 16.79
C THR A 208 -3.82 20.69 15.58
N GLN A 209 -4.39 21.86 15.32
CA GLN A 209 -3.88 22.85 14.38
C GLN A 209 -4.07 24.22 15.00
N ASP A 210 -3.00 25.02 15.10
CA ASP A 210 -3.04 26.37 15.70
C ASP A 210 -3.73 26.36 17.09
N ASP A 211 -3.35 25.40 17.94
CA ASP A 211 -3.92 25.12 19.28
C ASP A 211 -5.40 24.69 19.32
N ARG A 212 -6.07 24.61 18.17
CA ARG A 212 -7.42 24.04 18.06
C ARG A 212 -7.36 22.53 17.93
N VAL A 213 -8.08 21.82 18.80
CA VAL A 213 -8.29 20.37 18.67
C VAL A 213 -9.22 20.09 17.47
N LEU A 214 -8.74 19.30 16.52
CA LEU A 214 -9.47 18.84 15.33
C LEU A 214 -10.03 17.44 15.53
N LEU A 215 -9.27 16.56 16.17
CA LEU A 215 -9.66 15.17 16.45
C LEU A 215 -9.11 14.76 17.82
N SER A 216 -9.83 13.90 18.54
CA SER A 216 -9.41 13.35 19.83
C SER A 216 -9.63 11.86 19.85
N ALA A 217 -8.81 11.15 20.63
CA ALA A 217 -9.01 9.73 20.87
C ALA A 217 -10.41 9.42 21.41
N VAL A 218 -11.02 8.34 20.90
CA VAL A 218 -12.32 7.87 21.38
C VAL A 218 -12.19 7.17 22.72
N SER A 219 -13.26 7.15 23.52
CA SER A 219 -13.20 6.58 24.87
C SER A 219 -13.07 5.05 24.89
N GLU A 220 -13.64 4.33 23.91
CA GLU A 220 -13.49 2.86 23.79
C GLU A 220 -12.06 2.41 23.50
N SER A 221 -11.20 3.28 22.93
CA SER A 221 -9.80 2.93 22.68
C SER A 221 -9.09 2.47 23.96
N LYS A 222 -9.55 2.95 25.13
CA LYS A 222 -9.04 2.63 26.47
C LYS A 222 -9.46 1.25 27.00
N LYS A 223 -10.45 0.58 26.39
CA LYS A 223 -10.99 -0.72 26.82
C LYS A 223 -10.43 -1.91 26.03
N ARG A 224 -9.33 -1.70 25.29
CA ARG A 224 -8.78 -2.68 24.32
C ARG A 224 -8.50 -4.07 24.89
N VAL A 225 -8.13 -4.15 26.18
CA VAL A 225 -7.88 -5.42 26.89
C VAL A 225 -9.09 -6.37 26.82
N GLU A 226 -10.30 -5.84 26.66
CA GLU A 226 -11.56 -6.60 26.65
C GLU A 226 -12.04 -6.98 25.24
N GLN A 227 -11.41 -6.45 24.17
CA GLN A 227 -11.83 -6.65 22.77
C GLN A 227 -10.61 -6.92 21.86
N PRO A 228 -10.00 -8.12 21.93
CA PRO A 228 -8.99 -8.51 20.97
C PRO A 228 -9.64 -8.69 19.58
N GLY A 229 -9.06 -8.07 18.57
CA GLY A 229 -9.49 -8.17 17.18
C GLY A 229 -8.33 -8.45 16.24
N GLU A 230 -8.65 -8.88 15.03
CA GLU A 230 -7.67 -9.24 13.99
C GLU A 230 -7.50 -8.11 12.96
N ASN A 231 -6.44 -8.17 12.14
CA ASN A 231 -6.23 -7.31 10.97
C ASN A 231 -6.23 -8.16 9.70
N THR A 232 -7.30 -8.91 9.48
CA THR A 232 -7.44 -9.75 8.29
C THR A 232 -8.29 -9.06 7.22
N VAL A 233 -7.63 -8.60 6.17
CA VAL A 233 -8.23 -7.91 5.01
C VAL A 233 -8.08 -8.76 3.74
N ALA A 234 -8.53 -8.27 2.60
CA ALA A 234 -8.30 -8.89 1.29
C ALA A 234 -7.22 -8.13 0.48
N THR A 235 -6.57 -8.79 -0.50
CA THR A 235 -5.68 -8.05 -1.45
C THR A 235 -6.46 -6.98 -2.21
N TYR A 236 -7.73 -7.27 -2.49
CA TYR A 236 -8.65 -6.33 -3.09
C TYR A 236 -8.76 -5.04 -2.26
N ASP A 237 -8.95 -5.11 -0.94
CA ASP A 237 -9.17 -3.93 -0.10
C ASP A 237 -7.99 -2.95 -0.17
N LEU A 238 -6.77 -3.47 -0.09
CA LEU A 238 -5.54 -2.67 -0.14
C LEU A 238 -5.29 -2.12 -1.55
N THR A 239 -5.57 -2.92 -2.59
CA THR A 239 -5.47 -2.47 -3.99
C THR A 239 -6.51 -1.38 -4.29
N ARG A 240 -7.72 -1.54 -3.74
CA ARG A 240 -8.82 -0.57 -3.84
C ARG A 240 -8.44 0.75 -3.20
N ILE A 241 -8.00 0.75 -1.95
CA ILE A 241 -7.55 1.96 -1.26
C ILE A 241 -6.40 2.63 -2.01
N MET A 242 -5.40 1.86 -2.42
CA MET A 242 -4.24 2.39 -3.12
C MET A 242 -4.63 3.00 -4.49
N SER A 243 -5.59 2.39 -5.20
CA SER A 243 -6.14 2.95 -6.44
C SER A 243 -6.94 4.23 -6.20
N MET A 244 -7.75 4.30 -5.13
CA MET A 244 -8.54 5.49 -4.78
C MET A 244 -7.64 6.68 -4.42
N VAL A 245 -6.57 6.44 -3.65
CA VAL A 245 -5.57 7.46 -3.30
C VAL A 245 -4.86 7.95 -4.55
N SER A 246 -4.31 7.02 -5.33
CA SER A 246 -3.42 7.39 -6.45
C SER A 246 -4.18 8.02 -7.61
N CYS A 247 -5.44 7.65 -7.83
CA CYS A 247 -6.27 8.20 -8.90
C CYS A 247 -7.15 9.36 -8.45
N TYR A 248 -7.08 9.79 -7.18
CA TYR A 248 -8.05 10.69 -6.55
C TYR A 248 -8.40 11.92 -7.42
N TYR A 249 -7.40 12.53 -8.05
CA TYR A 249 -7.56 13.72 -8.90
C TYR A 249 -8.47 13.48 -10.13
N HIS A 250 -8.53 12.25 -10.62
CA HIS A 250 -9.28 11.86 -11.81
C HIS A 250 -10.62 11.18 -11.51
N LEU A 251 -10.86 10.79 -10.26
CA LEU A 251 -12.08 10.07 -9.89
C LEU A 251 -13.28 11.01 -9.85
N PRO A 252 -14.47 10.55 -10.28
CA PRO A 252 -15.71 11.25 -9.96
C PRO A 252 -15.93 11.26 -8.45
N GLU A 253 -16.70 12.22 -7.95
CA GLU A 253 -16.91 12.42 -6.51
C GLU A 253 -17.46 11.15 -5.81
N SER A 254 -18.34 10.40 -6.48
CA SER A 254 -18.91 9.15 -5.98
C SER A 254 -17.89 8.01 -5.81
N ALA A 255 -16.69 8.14 -6.39
CA ALA A 255 -15.62 7.14 -6.31
C ALA A 255 -14.43 7.59 -5.46
N LYS A 256 -14.41 8.84 -4.98
CA LYS A 256 -13.34 9.36 -4.12
C LYS A 256 -13.52 8.91 -2.67
N LEU A 257 -12.41 8.88 -1.93
CA LEU A 257 -12.46 8.68 -0.48
C LEU A 257 -13.31 9.78 0.17
N PRO A 258 -14.39 9.45 0.90
CA PRO A 258 -15.24 10.44 1.53
C PRO A 258 -14.46 11.32 2.51
N GLY A 259 -14.68 12.64 2.47
CA GLY A 259 -14.03 13.60 3.36
C GLY A 259 -12.56 13.92 3.02
N MET A 260 -11.97 13.23 2.05
CA MET A 260 -10.62 13.55 1.57
C MET A 260 -10.65 14.78 0.66
N SER A 261 -9.64 15.64 0.75
CA SER A 261 -9.33 16.67 -0.25
C SER A 261 -7.99 16.36 -0.93
N TRP A 262 -7.75 16.94 -2.11
CA TRP A 262 -6.49 16.73 -2.81
C TRP A 262 -5.31 17.28 -2.00
N GLU A 263 -5.46 18.46 -1.41
CA GLU A 263 -4.44 19.14 -0.62
C GLU A 263 -4.00 18.32 0.60
N ASN A 264 -4.96 17.69 1.29
CA ASN A 264 -4.68 16.83 2.44
C ASN A 264 -4.14 15.45 2.04
N LEU A 265 -4.32 15.03 0.79
CA LEU A 265 -3.78 13.76 0.29
C LEU A 265 -2.31 13.86 -0.12
N GLN A 266 -1.83 15.02 -0.56
CA GLN A 266 -0.47 15.17 -1.06
C GLN A 266 0.62 14.75 -0.07
N PRO A 267 0.53 15.08 1.24
CA PRO A 267 1.55 14.66 2.20
C PRO A 267 1.58 13.15 2.40
N PHE A 268 0.42 12.49 2.38
CA PHE A 268 0.34 11.03 2.38
C PHE A 268 1.02 10.44 1.14
N ILE A 269 0.76 10.99 -0.06
CA ILE A 269 1.40 10.56 -1.32
C ILE A 269 2.93 10.65 -1.21
N ARG A 270 3.46 11.77 -0.71
CA ARG A 270 4.92 11.93 -0.54
C ARG A 270 5.47 10.90 0.45
N ASN A 271 4.80 10.67 1.57
CA ASN A 271 5.25 9.71 2.58
C ASN A 271 5.16 8.25 2.09
N ALA A 272 4.10 7.89 1.37
CA ALA A 272 3.97 6.58 0.73
C ALA A 272 5.04 6.34 -0.34
N GLY A 273 5.59 7.40 -0.93
CA GLY A 273 6.73 7.33 -1.85
C GLY A 273 8.07 6.99 -1.19
N LYS A 274 8.16 7.11 0.14
CA LYS A 274 9.39 6.90 0.92
C LYS A 274 9.50 5.51 1.57
N ASP A 275 8.51 4.63 1.39
CA ASP A 275 8.55 3.25 1.92
C ASP A 275 9.82 2.50 1.46
N THR A 276 10.27 1.55 2.28
CA THR A 276 11.57 0.93 2.09
C THR A 276 11.60 -0.10 0.97
N ALA A 277 10.46 -0.73 0.64
CA ALA A 277 10.41 -1.73 -0.42
C ALA A 277 10.53 -1.09 -1.79
N ARG A 278 11.54 -1.50 -2.59
CA ARG A 278 11.83 -0.91 -3.91
C ARG A 278 11.70 -1.90 -5.05
N TYR A 279 10.71 -2.81 -5.00
CA TYR A 279 10.52 -3.81 -6.05
C TYR A 279 10.24 -3.21 -7.43
N VAL A 280 9.55 -2.07 -7.50
CA VAL A 280 9.30 -1.38 -8.76
C VAL A 280 10.60 -0.81 -9.35
N ASP A 281 11.47 -0.20 -8.53
CA ASP A 281 12.79 0.26 -9.00
C ASP A 281 13.59 -0.90 -9.62
N VAL A 282 13.63 -2.03 -8.91
CA VAL A 282 14.34 -3.25 -9.34
C VAL A 282 13.75 -3.82 -10.63
N ALA A 283 12.42 -3.81 -10.76
CA ALA A 283 11.75 -4.25 -11.97
C ALA A 283 12.08 -3.34 -13.18
N LEU A 284 12.03 -2.02 -13.00
CA LEU A 284 12.35 -1.05 -14.05
C LEU A 284 13.81 -1.16 -14.52
N GLU A 285 14.74 -1.37 -13.59
CA GLU A 285 16.15 -1.67 -13.87
C GLU A 285 16.28 -2.99 -14.64
N LYS A 286 15.67 -4.08 -14.17
CA LYS A 286 15.76 -5.40 -14.80
C LYS A 286 15.17 -5.44 -16.21
N LEU A 287 14.11 -4.67 -16.46
CA LEU A 287 13.50 -4.50 -17.77
C LEU A 287 14.31 -3.60 -18.71
N GLY A 288 15.34 -2.92 -18.20
CA GLY A 288 16.19 -2.02 -18.98
C GLY A 288 15.47 -0.73 -19.42
N ILE A 289 14.41 -0.34 -18.70
CA ILE A 289 13.60 0.85 -19.05
C ILE A 289 13.76 2.00 -18.06
N GLN A 290 14.55 1.83 -16.99
CA GLN A 290 14.75 2.82 -15.93
C GLN A 290 15.05 4.23 -16.46
N ASP A 291 15.91 4.34 -17.47
CA ASP A 291 16.36 5.62 -18.04
C ASP A 291 15.45 6.12 -19.19
N SER A 292 14.44 5.33 -19.56
CA SER A 292 13.50 5.63 -20.65
C SER A 292 12.14 6.11 -20.16
N ILE A 293 11.84 5.99 -18.86
CA ILE A 293 10.58 6.46 -18.29
C ILE A 293 10.67 7.93 -17.87
N LYS A 294 9.52 8.61 -17.79
CA LYS A 294 9.40 9.96 -17.21
C LYS A 294 8.29 10.04 -16.18
N TYR A 295 8.38 11.05 -15.32
CA TYR A 295 7.39 11.35 -14.28
C TYR A 295 7.02 10.13 -13.43
N PRO A 296 8.01 9.40 -12.88
CA PRO A 296 7.72 8.21 -12.10
C PRO A 296 6.97 8.60 -10.83
N VAL A 297 6.03 7.75 -10.45
CA VAL A 297 5.35 7.73 -9.16
C VAL A 297 5.37 6.29 -8.68
N ILE A 298 5.88 6.06 -7.48
CA ILE A 298 5.91 4.74 -6.84
C ILE A 298 5.46 4.94 -5.41
N LEU A 299 4.23 4.54 -5.10
CA LEU A 299 3.70 4.54 -3.73
C LEU A 299 3.71 3.11 -3.25
N SER A 300 4.16 2.84 -2.03
CA SER A 300 4.10 1.48 -1.49
C SER A 300 3.93 1.39 0.01
N LYS A 301 3.48 0.22 0.46
CA LYS A 301 3.58 -0.22 1.85
C LYS A 301 3.82 -1.72 1.91
N LEU A 302 4.98 -2.10 2.45
CA LEU A 302 5.30 -3.49 2.71
C LEU A 302 4.73 -4.01 4.03
N GLY A 303 4.64 -5.34 4.13
CA GLY A 303 4.50 -6.09 5.37
C GLY A 303 5.35 -7.36 5.31
N PHE A 304 5.96 -7.75 6.41
CA PHE A 304 6.82 -8.93 6.48
C PHE A 304 6.77 -9.52 7.88
N GLY A 305 6.75 -10.85 7.98
CA GLY A 305 6.83 -11.52 9.26
C GLY A 305 6.61 -13.03 9.17
N TYR A 306 6.95 -13.71 10.26
CA TYR A 306 6.71 -15.14 10.44
C TYR A 306 5.38 -15.37 11.16
N SER A 307 4.48 -16.14 10.54
CA SER A 307 3.22 -16.52 11.17
C SER A 307 3.40 -17.80 11.99
N SER A 308 3.45 -17.69 13.31
CA SER A 308 3.60 -18.84 14.22
C SER A 308 2.46 -19.86 14.09
N SER A 309 1.22 -19.40 13.88
CA SER A 309 0.06 -20.28 13.70
C SER A 309 0.10 -21.07 12.40
N ARG A 310 0.61 -20.47 11.32
CA ARG A 310 0.70 -21.08 9.99
C ARG A 310 2.07 -21.68 9.67
N LYS A 311 3.03 -21.51 10.60
CA LYS A 311 4.43 -21.96 10.52
C LYS A 311 5.09 -21.61 9.19
N ARG A 312 4.97 -20.36 8.78
CA ARG A 312 5.44 -19.88 7.47
C ARG A 312 5.81 -18.41 7.49
N THR A 313 6.77 -18.03 6.67
CA THR A 313 7.10 -16.63 6.39
C THR A 313 6.16 -16.05 5.37
N GLU A 314 5.77 -14.79 5.57
CA GLU A 314 4.87 -14.07 4.70
C GLU A 314 5.42 -12.68 4.39
N LEU A 315 5.22 -12.26 3.14
CA LEU A 315 5.62 -10.94 2.65
C LEU A 315 4.46 -10.36 1.85
N THR A 316 4.08 -9.13 2.17
CA THR A 316 3.06 -8.38 1.45
C THR A 316 3.65 -7.13 0.83
N TYR A 317 3.19 -6.82 -0.38
CA TYR A 317 3.57 -5.61 -1.09
C TYR A 317 2.32 -4.99 -1.70
N THR A 318 1.89 -3.86 -1.13
CA THR A 318 0.85 -3.00 -1.71
C THR A 318 1.54 -1.83 -2.39
N CYS A 319 1.21 -1.57 -3.65
CA CYS A 319 1.89 -0.57 -4.45
C CYS A 319 0.94 0.09 -5.46
N PHE A 320 1.22 1.35 -5.78
CA PHE A 320 0.81 1.99 -7.02
C PHE A 320 2.05 2.45 -7.79
N THR A 321 2.04 2.27 -9.09
CA THR A 321 3.07 2.81 -9.98
C THR A 321 2.43 3.55 -11.15
N GLN A 322 3.00 4.70 -11.51
CA GLN A 322 2.67 5.45 -12.73
C GLN A 322 3.94 6.03 -13.35
N PHE A 323 4.03 6.02 -14.68
CA PHE A 323 5.11 6.66 -15.43
C PHE A 323 4.74 6.83 -16.90
N GLU A 324 5.37 7.80 -17.58
CA GLU A 324 5.36 7.87 -19.03
C GLU A 324 6.38 6.87 -19.60
N TYR A 325 5.93 6.00 -20.51
CA TYR A 325 6.80 5.15 -21.33
C TYR A 325 6.25 5.08 -22.75
N GLN A 326 7.10 5.33 -23.75
CA GLN A 326 6.70 5.36 -25.17
C GLN A 326 5.47 6.26 -25.44
N GLN A 327 5.46 7.47 -24.87
CA GLN A 327 4.38 8.47 -25.02
C GLN A 327 3.02 8.04 -24.44
N LYS A 328 2.99 6.97 -23.63
CA LYS A 328 1.80 6.52 -22.91
C LYS A 328 2.06 6.64 -21.41
N ILE A 329 1.11 7.24 -20.69
CA ILE A 329 1.08 7.19 -19.22
C ILE A 329 0.54 5.83 -18.81
N ARG A 330 1.42 4.98 -18.29
CA ARG A 330 1.10 3.66 -17.75
C ARG A 330 0.82 3.79 -16.26
N SER A 331 -0.22 3.13 -15.77
CA SER A 331 -0.50 3.13 -14.32
C SER A 331 -1.20 1.85 -13.86
N MET A 332 -0.86 1.40 -12.66
CA MET A 332 -1.56 0.30 -11.98
C MET A 332 -1.40 0.39 -10.46
N ALA A 333 -2.42 -0.06 -9.74
CA ALA A 333 -2.29 -0.46 -8.34
C ALA A 333 -2.19 -1.99 -8.25
N MET A 334 -1.47 -2.51 -7.27
CA MET A 334 -1.40 -3.94 -7.00
C MET A 334 -1.18 -4.22 -5.51
N THR A 335 -1.70 -5.34 -5.04
CA THR A 335 -1.32 -5.94 -3.75
C THR A 335 -1.03 -7.41 -3.96
N LEU A 336 0.15 -7.85 -3.50
CA LEU A 336 0.61 -9.23 -3.59
C LEU A 336 0.91 -9.75 -2.19
N ARG A 337 0.58 -11.01 -1.93
CA ARG A 337 1.01 -11.74 -0.72
C ARG A 337 1.76 -13.01 -1.09
N ALA A 338 3.05 -13.02 -0.77
CA ALA A 338 3.90 -14.21 -0.85
C ALA A 338 3.87 -14.97 0.48
N ALA A 339 3.93 -16.30 0.42
CA ALA A 339 4.12 -17.12 1.61
C ALA A 339 4.88 -18.42 1.32
N ARG A 340 5.78 -18.80 2.22
CA ARG A 340 6.63 -19.99 2.07
C ARG A 340 6.88 -20.69 3.41
N ALA A 341 6.94 -22.02 3.40
CA ALA A 341 7.03 -22.88 4.59
C ALA A 341 8.04 -24.00 4.36
N LEU A 342 9.32 -23.69 4.56
CA LEU A 342 10.46 -24.62 4.51
C LEU A 342 10.96 -25.03 5.90
N GLY A 343 10.50 -24.37 6.97
CA GLY A 343 10.99 -24.58 8.33
C GLY A 343 12.30 -23.85 8.64
N ASP A 344 12.75 -22.97 7.74
CA ASP A 344 13.96 -22.15 7.88
C ASP A 344 13.58 -20.71 7.57
N PHE A 345 13.54 -19.87 8.60
CA PHE A 345 13.06 -18.49 8.49
C PHE A 345 13.95 -17.64 7.58
N ASP A 346 15.28 -17.78 7.69
CA ASP A 346 16.23 -17.00 6.88
C ASP A 346 16.11 -17.39 5.41
N ARG A 347 16.07 -18.70 5.13
CA ARG A 347 15.92 -19.20 3.77
C ARG A 347 14.56 -18.83 3.16
N GLU A 348 13.47 -18.97 3.93
CA GLU A 348 12.14 -18.56 3.48
C GLU A 348 12.12 -17.07 3.13
N ALA A 349 12.69 -16.21 3.98
CA ALA A 349 12.68 -14.77 3.81
C ALA A 349 13.38 -14.31 2.52
N VAL A 350 14.60 -14.81 2.26
CA VAL A 350 15.34 -14.44 1.03
C VAL A 350 14.68 -15.01 -0.22
N GLU A 351 14.12 -16.23 -0.16
CA GLU A 351 13.47 -16.85 -1.31
C GLU A 351 12.16 -16.15 -1.66
N ILE A 352 11.40 -15.62 -0.68
CA ILE A 352 10.19 -14.84 -0.95
C ILE A 352 10.48 -13.39 -1.36
N ASP A 353 11.55 -12.75 -0.89
CA ASP A 353 11.94 -11.40 -1.32
C ASP A 353 12.33 -11.42 -2.81
N ALA A 354 13.21 -12.35 -3.19
CA ALA A 354 13.56 -12.59 -4.59
C ALA A 354 12.34 -12.97 -5.45
N ARG A 355 11.40 -13.76 -4.89
CA ARG A 355 10.16 -14.11 -5.61
C ARG A 355 9.28 -12.89 -5.82
N MET A 356 9.10 -12.04 -4.80
CA MET A 356 8.31 -10.82 -4.94
C MET A 356 8.91 -9.90 -6.01
N ALA A 357 10.24 -9.71 -6.01
CA ALA A 357 10.94 -8.95 -7.05
C ALA A 357 10.71 -9.52 -8.47
N ALA A 358 10.80 -10.85 -8.62
CA ALA A 358 10.58 -11.53 -9.90
C ALA A 358 9.14 -11.35 -10.42
N GLU A 359 8.13 -11.54 -9.57
CA GLU A 359 6.74 -11.41 -10.00
C GLU A 359 6.34 -9.96 -10.26
N VAL A 360 6.83 -8.99 -9.46
CA VAL A 360 6.66 -7.56 -9.76
C VAL A 360 7.28 -7.21 -11.12
N THR A 361 8.46 -7.76 -11.43
CA THR A 361 9.11 -7.57 -12.74
C THR A 361 8.26 -8.12 -13.89
N GLU A 362 7.69 -9.32 -13.74
CA GLU A 362 6.81 -9.90 -14.78
C GLU A 362 5.50 -9.11 -14.95
N ILE A 363 4.92 -8.62 -13.85
CA ILE A 363 3.73 -7.75 -13.92
C ILE A 363 4.07 -6.45 -14.66
N LEU A 364 5.16 -5.77 -14.31
CA LEU A 364 5.58 -4.54 -15.00
C LEU A 364 5.91 -4.80 -16.46
N ARG A 365 6.54 -5.93 -16.78
CA ARG A 365 6.78 -6.32 -18.18
C ARG A 365 5.47 -6.36 -18.96
N ARG A 366 4.47 -7.07 -18.43
CA ARG A 366 3.16 -7.20 -19.09
C ARG A 366 2.41 -5.87 -19.17
N LEU A 367 2.58 -4.98 -18.19
CA LEU A 367 2.05 -3.62 -18.25
C LEU A 367 2.64 -2.83 -19.42
N VAL A 368 3.96 -2.88 -19.63
CA VAL A 368 4.61 -2.09 -20.69
C VAL A 368 4.51 -2.72 -22.07
N THR A 369 4.23 -4.03 -22.15
CA THR A 369 4.00 -4.77 -23.42
C THR A 369 2.52 -4.97 -23.76
N ASP A 370 1.59 -4.33 -23.05
CA ASP A 370 0.13 -4.43 -23.27
C ASP A 370 -0.42 -5.86 -23.12
N GLU A 371 0.25 -6.73 -22.35
CA GLU A 371 -0.18 -8.12 -22.09
C GLU A 371 -1.06 -8.27 -20.83
N LEU A 372 -1.23 -7.20 -20.05
CA LEU A 372 -2.27 -7.13 -18.99
C LEU A 372 -3.59 -6.52 -19.50
N GLU A 373 -3.55 -5.90 -20.68
CA GLU A 373 -4.66 -5.13 -21.25
C GLU A 373 -5.78 -6.00 -21.82
#